data_AF-A0A2M7CPV6-F1
#
_entry.id   AF-A0A2M7CPV6-F1
#
_cell.length_a   1.000
_cell.length_b   1.000
_cell.length_c   1.000
_cell.angle_alpha   90.00
_cell.angle_beta   90.00
_cell.angle_gamma   90.00
#
_symmetry.space_group_name_H-M   'P 1'
#
loop_
_entity.id
_entity.type
_entity.pdbx_description
1 polymer ?
#
loop_
_entity_poly.entity_id
_entity_poly.type
_entity_poly.pdbx_seq_one_letter_code
_entity_poly.pdbx_strand_id
1 'polypeptide(L)'
;MVILRKSKKIFWTNHAKDKMRFYKLSEQRILRILNSPSRIEEGIAPNTIAMMQSAGSVKHPHEIWMMIQETKVRRKIISAWKYPGKTKPGDPLPEEILRELKIA
;
A
#
# COMPACT_ATOMS: atom_id res chain seq x y z
N MET A 1 5.50 -14.10 -9.88
CA MET A 1 4.10 -13.89 -9.44
C MET A 1 4.06 -14.08 -7.92
N VAL A 2 3.78 -13.02 -7.16
CA VAL A 2 3.74 -13.10 -5.68
C VAL A 2 2.42 -13.75 -5.27
N ILE A 3 2.46 -15.02 -4.86
CA ILE A 3 1.27 -15.74 -4.37
C ILE A 3 1.16 -15.48 -2.86
N LEU A 4 0.25 -14.58 -2.48
CA LEU A 4 -0.05 -14.31 -1.08
C LEU A 4 -0.93 -15.42 -0.47
N ARG A 5 -0.48 -16.03 0.64
CA ARG A 5 -1.31 -16.98 1.41
C ARG A 5 -2.49 -16.24 2.05
N LYS A 6 -3.72 -16.70 1.82
CA LYS A 6 -4.95 -16.02 2.28
C LYS A 6 -5.16 -15.98 3.80
N SER A 7 -4.59 -16.90 4.58
CA SER A 7 -4.98 -17.14 5.98
C SER A 7 -4.13 -16.47 7.06
N LYS A 8 -3.17 -15.60 6.71
CA LYS A 8 -2.31 -14.96 7.72
C LYS A 8 -3.04 -13.86 8.48
N LYS A 9 -2.86 -13.82 9.80
CA LYS A 9 -3.37 -12.73 10.64
C LYS A 9 -2.77 -11.40 10.20
N ILE A 10 -3.63 -10.39 10.08
CA ILE A 10 -3.21 -9.03 9.69
C ILE A 10 -2.79 -8.26 10.93
N PHE A 11 -1.70 -7.52 10.80
CA PHE A 11 -1.17 -6.64 11.83
C PHE A 11 -0.97 -5.24 11.26
N TRP A 12 -1.67 -4.26 11.83
CA TRP A 12 -1.57 -2.85 11.47
C TRP A 12 -0.50 -2.18 12.33
N THR A 13 0.53 -1.62 11.70
CA THR A 13 1.50 -0.76 12.39
C THR A 13 0.85 0.58 12.78
N ASN A 14 1.45 1.31 13.73
CA ASN A 14 1.00 2.66 14.07
C ASN A 14 1.11 3.59 12.86
N HIS A 15 2.23 3.54 12.14
CA HIS A 15 2.44 4.31 10.90
C HIS A 15 1.31 4.07 9.87
N ALA A 16 0.93 2.81 9.62
CA ALA A 16 -0.21 2.52 8.74
C ALA A 16 -1.52 3.15 9.24
N LYS A 17 -1.82 3.06 10.54
CA LYS A 17 -3.03 3.64 11.13
C LYS A 17 -3.04 5.17 11.00
N ASP A 18 -1.91 5.82 11.21
CA ASP A 18 -1.77 7.26 11.12
C ASP A 18 -1.97 7.74 9.67
N LYS A 19 -1.37 7.05 8.71
CA LYS A 19 -1.57 7.37 7.29
C LYS A 19 -2.99 7.10 6.82
N MET A 20 -3.61 6.04 7.32
CA MET A 20 -5.02 5.77 7.05
C MET A 20 -5.93 6.88 7.59
N ARG A 21 -5.66 7.41 8.79
CA ARG A 21 -6.37 8.59 9.32
C ARG A 21 -6.14 9.81 8.43
N PHE A 22 -4.90 10.09 8.08
CA PHE A 22 -4.52 11.23 7.24
C PHE A 22 -5.25 11.22 5.88
N TYR A 23 -5.22 10.08 5.18
CA TYR A 23 -5.87 9.93 3.87
C TYR A 23 -7.36 9.57 3.94
N LYS A 24 -7.95 9.46 5.14
CA LYS A 24 -9.34 9.03 5.35
C LYS A 24 -9.62 7.68 4.67
N LEU A 25 -8.79 6.69 4.95
CA LEU A 25 -8.88 5.32 4.43
C LEU A 25 -9.37 4.38 5.55
N SER A 26 -10.38 3.56 5.26
CA SER A 26 -10.84 2.51 6.17
C SER A 26 -10.00 1.24 6.05
N GLU A 27 -9.97 0.41 7.10
CA GLU A 27 -9.29 -0.89 7.05
C GLU A 27 -9.82 -1.74 5.90
N GLN A 28 -11.15 -1.82 5.74
CA GLN A 28 -11.78 -2.55 4.64
C GLN A 28 -11.30 -2.07 3.27
N ARG A 29 -11.08 -0.76 3.08
CA ARG A 29 -10.58 -0.22 1.81
C ARG A 29 -9.18 -0.72 1.51
N ILE A 30 -8.31 -0.80 2.51
CA ILE A 30 -6.94 -1.31 2.37
C ILE A 30 -6.94 -2.83 2.17
N LEU A 31 -7.77 -3.56 2.91
CA LEU A 31 -7.93 -5.01 2.73
C LEU A 31 -8.45 -5.37 1.33
N ARG A 32 -9.20 -4.49 0.68
CA ARG A 32 -9.61 -4.69 -0.72
C ARG A 32 -8.42 -4.73 -1.66
N ILE A 33 -7.42 -3.86 -1.46
CA ILE A 33 -6.18 -3.83 -2.25
C ILE A 33 -5.43 -5.15 -2.08
N LEU A 34 -5.39 -5.67 -0.86
CA LEU A 34 -4.74 -6.94 -0.56
C LEU A 34 -5.38 -8.14 -1.27
N ASN A 35 -6.71 -8.12 -1.43
CA ASN A 35 -7.46 -9.21 -2.05
C ASN A 35 -7.53 -9.11 -3.58
N SER A 36 -7.59 -7.90 -4.13
CA SER A 36 -7.69 -7.65 -5.57
C SER A 36 -6.84 -6.45 -6.01
N PRO A 37 -5.50 -6.58 -5.95
CA PRO A 37 -4.61 -5.51 -6.38
C PRO A 37 -4.69 -5.33 -7.90
N SER A 38 -4.67 -4.08 -8.35
CA SER A 38 -4.51 -3.74 -9.77
C SER A 38 -3.04 -3.87 -10.20
N ARG A 39 -2.11 -3.57 -9.29
CA ARG A 39 -0.67 -3.72 -9.53
C ARG A 39 0.06 -4.13 -8.24
N ILE A 40 1.12 -4.91 -8.41
CA ILE A 40 2.02 -5.37 -7.34
C ILE A 40 3.44 -5.02 -7.76
N GLU A 41 4.17 -4.39 -6.86
CA GLU A 41 5.55 -3.95 -7.05
C GLU A 41 6.41 -4.33 -5.83
N GLU A 42 7.73 -4.33 -6.02
CA GLU A 42 8.65 -4.38 -4.89
C GLU A 42 8.50 -3.10 -4.06
N GLY A 43 8.42 -3.24 -2.75
CA GLY A 43 8.33 -2.08 -1.87
C GLY A 43 9.70 -1.40 -1.72
N ILE A 44 9.68 -0.13 -1.35
CA ILE A 44 10.90 0.69 -1.22
C ILE A 44 11.83 0.16 -0.13
N ALA A 45 11.26 -0.39 0.94
CA ALA A 45 12.02 -0.99 2.02
C ALA A 45 12.32 -2.47 1.73
N PRO A 46 13.49 -3.01 2.14
CA PRO A 46 13.82 -4.41 1.93
C PRO A 46 12.76 -5.37 2.46
N ASN A 47 12.46 -6.43 1.70
CA ASN A 47 11.46 -7.45 2.05
C ASN A 47 10.03 -6.90 2.21
N THR A 48 9.71 -5.81 1.53
CA THR A 48 8.35 -5.26 1.48
C THR A 48 7.77 -5.39 0.08
N ILE A 49 6.44 -5.45 0.01
CA ILE A 49 5.68 -5.54 -1.22
C ILE A 49 4.73 -4.36 -1.25
N ALA A 50 4.78 -3.58 -2.32
CA ALA A 50 3.82 -2.51 -2.57
C ALA A 50 2.69 -3.06 -3.45
N MET A 51 1.45 -2.77 -3.06
CA MET A 51 0.25 -3.15 -3.79
C MET A 51 -0.63 -1.93 -3.96
N MET A 52 -1.31 -1.84 -5.09
CA MET A 52 -2.16 -0.70 -5.36
C MET A 52 -3.44 -1.10 -6.08
N GLN A 53 -4.44 -0.23 -5.95
CA GLN A 53 -5.67 -0.33 -6.70
C GLN A 53 -6.11 1.05 -7.19
N SER A 54 -6.51 1.11 -8.46
CA SER A 54 -7.12 2.30 -9.05
C SER A 54 -8.44 2.64 -8.35
N ALA A 55 -8.68 3.94 -8.16
CA ALA A 55 -9.83 4.50 -7.48
C ALA A 55 -10.24 5.84 -8.12
N GLY A 56 -11.37 6.38 -7.65
CA GLY A 56 -11.92 7.63 -8.17
C GLY A 56 -12.70 7.46 -9.47
N SER A 57 -12.98 8.59 -10.11
CA SER A 57 -13.75 8.66 -11.35
C SER A 57 -12.83 8.90 -12.55
N VAL A 58 -13.37 8.83 -13.77
CA VAL A 58 -12.60 9.13 -14.99
C VAL A 58 -12.02 10.54 -14.96
N LYS A 59 -12.75 11.52 -14.40
CA LYS A 59 -12.32 12.93 -14.29
C LYS A 59 -11.32 13.16 -13.15
N HIS A 60 -11.41 12.38 -12.07
CA HIS A 60 -10.54 12.51 -10.89
C HIS A 60 -10.00 11.14 -10.46
N PRO A 61 -9.14 10.52 -11.29
CA PRO A 61 -8.53 9.26 -10.95
C PRO A 61 -7.53 9.45 -9.82
N HIS A 62 -7.44 8.48 -8.94
CA HIS A 62 -6.38 8.38 -7.95
C HIS A 62 -6.07 6.92 -7.69
N GLU A 63 -4.92 6.67 -7.12
CA GLU A 63 -4.50 5.33 -6.72
C GLU A 63 -4.47 5.25 -5.20
N ILE A 64 -4.79 4.08 -4.68
CA ILE A 64 -4.62 3.78 -3.27
C ILE A 64 -3.58 2.69 -3.18
N TRP A 65 -2.53 2.99 -2.46
CA TRP A 65 -1.36 2.16 -2.27
C TRP A 65 -1.34 1.62 -0.85
N MET A 66 -0.76 0.43 -0.72
CA MET A 66 -0.55 -0.30 0.52
C MET A 66 0.83 -0.95 0.44
N MET A 67 1.64 -0.77 1.47
CA MET A 67 2.91 -1.48 1.63
C MET A 67 2.78 -2.52 2.73
N ILE A 68 3.16 -3.75 2.41
CA ILE A 68 3.10 -4.87 3.34
C ILE A 68 4.46 -5.51 3.53
N GLN A 69 4.62 -6.18 4.66
CA GLN A 69 5.70 -7.13 4.89
C GLN A 69 5.11 -8.47 5.28
N GLU A 70 5.50 -9.49 4.53
CA GLU A 70 5.17 -10.88 4.79
C GLU A 70 6.14 -11.47 5.80
N THR A 71 5.62 -11.97 6.92
CA THR A 71 6.41 -12.75 7.88
C THR A 71 5.90 -14.18 7.93
N LYS A 72 6.63 -15.10 8.57
CA LYS A 72 6.19 -16.49 8.73
C LYS A 72 4.81 -16.59 9.41
N VAL A 73 4.51 -15.70 10.36
CA VAL A 73 3.34 -15.78 11.26
C VAL A 73 2.21 -14.83 10.85
N ARG A 74 2.53 -13.62 10.40
CA ARG A 74 1.56 -12.55 10.16
C ARG A 74 1.89 -11.71 8.93
N ARG A 75 0.88 -11.03 8.40
CA ARG A 75 1.04 -10.01 7.35
C ARG A 75 1.00 -8.64 8.02
N LYS A 76 2.11 -7.91 7.99
CA LYS A 76 2.17 -6.56 8.53
C LYS A 76 1.80 -5.56 7.45
N ILE A 77 0.86 -4.68 7.73
CA ILE A 77 0.61 -3.49 6.91
C ILE A 77 1.49 -2.37 7.46
N ILE A 78 2.47 -1.95 6.66
CA ILE A 78 3.49 -0.97 7.05
C ILE A 78 2.96 0.44 6.80
N SER A 79 2.45 0.70 5.61
CA SER A 79 1.95 2.03 5.23
C SER A 79 0.81 1.92 4.23
N ALA A 80 0.06 3.01 4.07
CA ALA A 80 -0.97 3.17 3.07
C ALA A 80 -1.09 4.62 2.64
N TRP A 81 -1.24 4.92 1.36
CA TRP A 81 -1.32 6.29 0.89
C TRP A 81 -2.21 6.44 -0.35
N LYS A 82 -2.66 7.68 -0.60
CA LYS A 82 -3.33 8.06 -1.85
C LYS A 82 -2.34 8.77 -2.76
N TYR A 83 -2.30 8.37 -4.02
CA TYR A 83 -1.57 9.08 -5.06
C TYR A 83 -2.57 9.77 -6.00
N PRO A 84 -2.47 11.09 -6.24
CA PRO A 84 -3.35 11.78 -7.16
C PRO A 84 -2.98 11.42 -8.61
N GLY A 85 -3.95 10.93 -9.38
CA GLY A 85 -3.72 10.51 -10.77
C GLY A 85 -3.37 9.04 -10.92
N LYS A 86 -2.60 8.73 -11.97
CA LYS A 86 -2.17 7.37 -12.35
C LYS A 86 -0.65 7.33 -12.48
N THR A 87 0.00 6.36 -11.85
CA THR A 87 1.45 6.14 -11.96
C THR A 87 1.75 5.21 -13.14
N LYS A 88 2.85 5.43 -13.85
CA LYS A 88 3.34 4.41 -14.80
C LYS A 88 4.14 3.35 -14.04
N PRO A 89 4.07 2.08 -14.45
CA PRO A 89 4.91 1.03 -13.84
C PRO A 89 6.39 1.42 -13.94
N GLY A 90 7.10 1.39 -12.82
CA GLY A 90 8.53 1.75 -12.75
C GLY A 90 8.83 3.24 -12.59
N ASP A 91 7.83 4.12 -12.59
CA ASP A 91 8.05 5.51 -12.20
C ASP A 91 8.43 5.58 -10.71
N PRO A 92 9.48 6.33 -10.35
CA PRO A 92 9.84 6.50 -8.95
C PRO A 92 8.73 7.23 -8.18
N LEU A 93 8.47 6.77 -6.96
CA LEU A 93 7.57 7.48 -6.05
C LEU A 93 8.10 8.92 -5.81
N PRO A 94 7.21 9.91 -5.64
CA PRO A 94 7.62 11.27 -5.30
C PRO A 94 8.58 11.31 -4.12
N GLU A 95 9.57 12.19 -4.18
CA GLU A 95 10.65 12.25 -3.19
C GLU A 95 10.16 12.47 -1.75
N GLU A 96 9.06 13.20 -1.58
CA GLU A 96 8.42 13.41 -0.29
C GLU A 96 7.97 12.08 0.35
N ILE A 97 7.36 11.18 -0.44
CA ILE A 97 6.92 9.86 0.02
C ILE A 97 8.13 8.98 0.32
N LEU A 98 9.20 9.09 -0.49
CA LEU A 98 10.45 8.37 -0.26
C LEU A 98 11.13 8.81 1.06
N ARG A 99 11.16 10.11 1.35
CA ARG A 99 11.73 10.65 2.58
C ARG A 99 10.93 10.18 3.80
N GLU A 100 9.61 10.20 3.72
CA GLU A 100 8.75 9.74 4.80
C GLU A 100 8.96 8.24 5.11
N LEU A 101 9.04 7.40 4.08
CA LEU A 101 9.18 5.95 4.25
C LEU A 101 10.57 5.52 4.74
N LYS A 102 11.61 6.37 4.62
CA LYS A 102 12.96 6.09 5.15
C LYS A 102 13.10 6.38 6.65
N ILE A 103 12.17 7.14 7.24
CA ILE A 103 12.22 7.60 8.63
C ILE A 103 11.37 6.72 9.57
N ALA A 104 10.43 5.93 9.02
CA ALA A 104 9.49 5.07 9.75
C ALA A 104 10.00 3.62 9.93
#